data_AF-B4NVN0-F1
#
_entry.id   AF-B4NVN0-F1
#
_cell.length_a   1.000
_cell.length_b   1.000
_cell.length_c   1.000
_cell.angle_alpha   90.00
_cell.angle_beta   90.00
_cell.angle_gamma   90.00
#
_symmetry.space_group_name_H-M   'P 1'
#
loop_
_entity.id
_entity.type
_entity.pdbx_description
1 polymer ?
#
loop_
_entity_poly.entity_id
_entity_poly.type
_entity_poly.pdbx_seq_one_letter_code
_entity_poly.pdbx_strand_id
1 'polypeptide(L)'
;MPEMPMDLNTMHAPCDMDTRGRQSYIFAFPNHCIWAFNNRYMSETHFRIYKTYQLEGFFFGQYYERLKRYEFEPHSYDYNM
;
A
#
# COMPACT_ATOMS: atom_id res chain seq x y z
N MET A 1 -2.75 2.45 -20.65
CA MET A 1 -2.45 2.09 -19.25
C MET A 1 -1.04 1.55 -19.17
N PRO A 2 -0.33 1.71 -18.05
CA PRO A 2 0.99 1.09 -17.86
C PRO A 2 0.89 -0.43 -18.09
N GLU A 3 1.75 -1.00 -18.95
CA GLU A 3 1.77 -2.46 -19.16
C GLU A 3 2.46 -3.12 -17.97
N MET A 4 1.68 -3.73 -17.09
CA MET A 4 2.18 -4.71 -16.12
C MET A 4 2.04 -6.11 -16.72
N PRO A 5 3.02 -7.01 -16.50
CA PRO A 5 2.98 -8.38 -17.03
C PRO A 5 2.06 -9.29 -16.19
N MET A 6 0.86 -8.81 -15.86
CA MET A 6 -0.09 -9.47 -14.95
C MET A 6 -1.49 -9.38 -15.55
N ASP A 7 -2.45 -10.17 -15.05
CA ASP A 7 -3.85 -10.09 -15.50
C ASP A 7 -4.58 -8.90 -14.86
N LEU A 8 -5.73 -8.53 -15.43
CA LEU A 8 -6.51 -7.37 -14.98
C LEU A 8 -6.83 -7.42 -13.48
N ASN A 9 -7.20 -8.58 -12.94
CA ASN A 9 -7.58 -8.70 -11.53
C ASN A 9 -6.35 -8.50 -10.63
N THR A 10 -5.23 -9.13 -10.97
CA THR A 10 -3.98 -8.96 -10.22
C THR A 10 -3.48 -7.52 -10.25
N MET A 11 -3.65 -6.81 -11.37
CA MET A 11 -3.26 -5.40 -11.46
C MET A 11 -4.08 -4.46 -10.56
N HIS A 12 -5.29 -4.85 -10.18
CA HIS A 12 -6.20 -4.05 -9.35
C HIS A 12 -6.30 -4.63 -7.93
N ALA A 13 -5.46 -5.60 -7.59
CA ALA A 13 -5.42 -6.17 -6.26
C ALA A 13 -4.77 -5.18 -5.27
N PRO A 14 -5.30 -5.08 -4.03
CA PRO A 14 -4.84 -4.10 -3.05
C PRO A 14 -3.36 -4.27 -2.70
N CYS A 15 -2.71 -3.14 -2.37
CA CYS A 15 -1.29 -3.07 -2.08
C CYS A 15 -0.98 -1.94 -1.08
N ASP A 16 -0.68 -2.26 0.19
CA ASP A 16 -0.45 -1.28 1.28
C ASP A 16 0.94 -0.60 1.22
N MET A 17 1.23 0.07 0.09
CA MET A 17 2.53 0.67 -0.26
C MET A 17 2.79 2.05 0.36
N ASP A 18 1.82 2.58 1.09
CA ASP A 18 1.87 3.83 1.84
C ASP A 18 2.64 3.72 3.17
N THR A 19 2.74 2.51 3.70
CA THR A 19 3.38 2.22 4.98
C THR A 19 4.85 2.64 5.06
N ARG A 20 5.22 3.25 6.20
CA ARG A 20 6.61 3.58 6.53
C ARG A 20 7.39 2.31 6.83
N GLY A 21 8.65 2.26 6.40
CA GLY A 21 9.52 1.11 6.64
C GLY A 21 9.27 -0.08 5.72
N ARG A 22 8.35 -0.02 4.75
CA ARG A 22 8.05 -1.12 3.79
C ARG A 22 9.25 -1.79 3.16
N GLN A 23 10.38 -1.09 3.03
CA GLN A 23 11.65 -1.65 2.56
C GLN A 23 12.10 -2.89 3.37
N SER A 24 11.81 -2.93 4.68
CA SER A 24 12.22 -4.04 5.54
C SER A 24 11.29 -5.25 5.50
N TYR A 25 10.12 -5.16 4.87
CA TYR A 25 9.14 -6.25 4.82
C TYR A 25 8.41 -6.39 3.48
N ILE A 26 8.88 -5.73 2.42
CA ILE A 26 8.29 -5.83 1.08
C ILE A 26 8.26 -7.27 0.58
N PHE A 27 9.20 -8.12 1.00
CA PHE A 27 9.25 -9.53 0.65
C PHE A 27 8.01 -10.31 1.11
N ALA A 28 7.27 -9.79 2.09
CA ALA A 28 6.04 -10.40 2.60
C ALA A 28 4.78 -9.93 1.84
N PHE A 29 4.94 -9.01 0.87
CA PHE A 29 3.81 -8.50 0.10
C PHE A 29 3.43 -9.49 -1.02
N PRO A 30 2.21 -9.38 -1.57
CA PRO A 30 1.85 -10.10 -2.78
C PRO A 30 2.81 -9.84 -3.95
N ASN A 31 2.92 -10.78 -4.88
CA ASN A 31 3.90 -10.72 -5.98
C ASN A 31 3.79 -9.46 -6.84
N HIS A 32 2.57 -8.97 -7.11
CA HIS A 32 2.36 -7.75 -7.90
C HIS A 32 2.90 -6.49 -7.20
N CYS A 33 2.75 -6.44 -5.88
CA CYS A 33 3.32 -5.40 -5.04
C CYS A 33 4.85 -5.42 -5.02
N ILE A 34 5.43 -6.61 -4.86
CA ILE A 34 6.89 -6.81 -4.90
C ILE A 34 7.43 -6.33 -6.25
N TRP A 35 6.75 -6.71 -7.34
CA TRP A 35 7.13 -6.29 -8.69
C TRP A 35 7.07 -4.77 -8.85
N ALA A 36 5.96 -4.14 -8.45
CA ALA A 36 5.80 -2.69 -8.53
C ALA A 36 6.85 -1.95 -7.68
N PHE A 37 7.18 -2.48 -6.50
CA PHE A 37 8.23 -1.92 -5.65
C PHE A 37 9.61 -2.03 -6.30
N ASN A 38 9.99 -3.22 -6.77
CA ASN A 38 11.33 -3.45 -7.30
C ASN A 38 11.60 -2.66 -8.58
N ASN A 39 10.57 -2.48 -9.41
CA ASN A 39 10.68 -1.83 -10.71
C ASN A 39 10.41 -0.31 -10.68
N ARG A 40 10.13 0.27 -9.50
CA ARG A 40 9.62 1.64 -9.32
C ARG A 40 10.44 2.77 -9.98
N TYR A 41 11.72 2.55 -10.27
CA TYR A 41 12.62 3.56 -10.85
C TYR A 41 13.13 3.20 -12.25
N MET A 42 12.57 2.19 -12.91
CA MET A 42 13.03 1.80 -14.25
C MET A 42 12.58 2.76 -15.35
N SER A 43 11.42 3.42 -15.19
CA SER A 43 10.88 4.39 -16.14
C SER A 43 9.80 5.23 -15.46
N GLU A 44 9.38 6.32 -16.10
CA GLU A 44 8.25 7.12 -15.64
C GLU A 44 6.97 6.29 -15.47
N THR A 45 6.70 5.39 -16.42
CA THR A 45 5.54 4.49 -16.38
C THR A 45 5.54 3.62 -15.12
N HIS A 46 6.68 3.04 -14.78
CA HIS A 46 6.81 2.22 -13.57
C HIS A 46 6.71 3.04 -12.28
N PHE A 47 7.24 4.27 -12.30
CA PHE A 47 7.10 5.18 -11.17
C PHE A 47 5.63 5.57 -10.94
N ARG A 48 4.86 5.80 -12.01
CA ARG A 48 3.42 6.07 -11.93
C ARG A 48 2.67 4.90 -11.31
N ILE A 49 2.91 3.66 -11.76
CA ILE A 49 2.31 2.45 -11.16
C ILE A 49 2.57 2.41 -9.65
N TYR A 50 3.85 2.53 -9.27
CA TYR A 50 4.26 2.51 -7.87
C TYR A 50 3.57 3.61 -7.04
N LYS A 51 3.43 4.82 -7.59
CA LYS A 51 2.74 5.93 -6.95
C LYS A 51 1.22 5.74 -6.89
N THR A 52 0.61 5.08 -7.86
CA THR A 52 -0.81 4.69 -7.82
C THR A 52 -1.05 3.74 -6.65
N TYR A 53 -0.29 2.65 -6.52
CA TYR A 53 -0.43 1.75 -5.36
C TYR A 53 -0.17 2.45 -4.02
N GLN A 54 0.81 3.36 -3.98
CA GLN A 54 1.05 4.15 -2.77
C GLN A 54 -0.14 5.05 -2.42
N LEU A 55 -0.78 5.66 -3.42
CA LEU A 55 -1.96 6.51 -3.23
C LEU A 55 -3.17 5.68 -2.80
N GLU A 56 -3.39 4.53 -3.45
CA GLU A 56 -4.48 3.62 -3.08
C GLU A 56 -4.32 3.08 -1.66
N GLY A 57 -3.10 2.67 -1.26
CA GLY A 57 -2.81 2.28 0.12
C GLY A 57 -3.10 3.43 1.11
N PHE A 58 -2.75 4.67 0.74
CA PHE A 58 -2.98 5.82 1.61
C PHE A 58 -4.46 6.20 1.76
N PHE A 59 -5.33 5.92 0.78
CA PHE A 59 -6.76 6.28 0.87
C PHE A 59 -7.66 5.11 1.29
N PHE A 60 -7.28 3.88 0.93
CA PHE A 60 -8.13 2.70 1.06
C PHE A 60 -7.44 1.55 1.78
N GLY A 61 -6.14 1.69 2.11
CA GLY A 61 -5.37 0.66 2.79
C GLY A 61 -5.69 0.58 4.27
N GLN A 62 -5.26 -0.54 4.87
CA GLN A 62 -5.50 -0.78 6.29
C GLN A 62 -4.76 0.23 7.18
N TYR A 63 -3.61 0.72 6.73
CA TYR A 63 -2.81 1.68 7.47
C TYR A 63 -3.52 3.04 7.62
N TYR A 64 -4.13 3.53 6.55
CA TYR A 64 -4.95 4.74 6.59
C TYR A 64 -6.11 4.63 7.58
N GLU A 65 -6.86 3.53 7.53
CA GLU A 65 -7.97 3.30 8.47
C GLU A 65 -7.50 3.25 9.93
N ARG A 66 -6.32 2.67 10.19
CA ARG A 66 -5.71 2.68 11.54
C ARG A 66 -5.33 4.08 12.00
N LEU A 67 -4.73 4.89 11.12
CA LEU A 67 -4.39 6.28 11.44
C LEU A 67 -5.65 7.11 11.70
N LYS A 68 -6.67 6.97 10.86
CA LYS A 68 -7.96 7.64 11.04
C LYS A 68 -8.59 7.27 12.38
N ARG A 69 -8.65 5.99 12.74
CA ARG A 69 -9.16 5.58 14.06
C ARG A 69 -8.33 6.16 15.20
N TYR A 70 -7.01 6.13 15.08
CA TYR A 70 -6.13 6.74 16.08
C TYR A 70 -6.36 8.25 16.24
N GLU A 71 -6.75 8.97 15.19
CA GLU A 71 -7.01 10.42 15.26
C GLU A 71 -8.43 10.75 15.76
N PHE A 72 -9.43 9.91 15.47
CA PHE A 72 -10.84 10.23 15.71
C PHE A 72 -11.50 9.41 16.84
N GLU A 73 -11.01 8.23 17.17
CA GLU A 73 -11.63 7.40 18.22
C GLU A 73 -11.24 7.90 19.61
N PRO A 74 -12.18 7.97 20.57
CA PRO A 74 -11.85 8.35 21.93
C PRO A 74 -10.86 7.35 22.52
N HIS A 75 -9.71 7.86 22.99
CA HIS A 75 -8.63 7.07 23.60
C HIS A 75 -8.98 6.67 25.04
N SER A 76 -10.21 6.22 25.28
CA SER A 76 -10.61 5.67 26.57
C SER A 76 -10.06 4.25 26.67
N TYR A 77 -8.96 4.08 27.40
CA TYR A 77 -8.61 2.79 27.95
C TYR A 77 -9.58 2.52 29.09
N ASP A 78 -10.40 1.47 28.98
CA ASP A 78 -11.23 1.01 30.09
C ASP A 78 -10.32 0.50 31.22
N TYR A 79 -9.96 1.40 32.14
CA TYR A 79 -9.22 1.07 33.37
C TYR A 79 -10.13 0.52 34.48
N ASN A 80 -11.44 0.38 34.23
CA ASN A 80 -12.45 -0.06 35.18
C ASN A 80 -13.22 -1.30 34.67
N MET A 81 -12.51 -2.38 34.33
CA MET A 81 -13.08 -3.73 34.29
C MET A 81 -12.71 -4.50 35.55
#